data_AF-A0A381UQD8-F1
#
_entry.id   AF-A0A381UQD8-F1
#
_cell.length_a   1.000
_cell.length_b   1.000
_cell.length_c   1.000
_cell.angle_alpha   90.00
_cell.angle_beta   90.00
_cell.angle_gamma   90.00
#
_symmetry.space_group_name_H-M   'P 1'
#
loop_
_entity.id
_entity.type
_entity.pdbx_description
1 polymer ?
#
loop_
_entity_poly.entity_id
_entity_poly.type
_entity_poly.pdbx_seq_one_letter_code
_entity_poly.pdbx_strand_id
1 'polypeptide(L)'
;MNFWLVIILALIVPLAVFVPSAVFAEKGSFVDEVKFIQYLDENTAFEEVRNGNLDIYYFRISSDRIDTAKAREGIQVFESTGGSYSILVNPAVSETFNPFSITDVRFALNYLVDRKLIVNELIGGYGRTMISNYGPFSADYIYIIDDLESFHFNYNPVLANKIITHELEK
;
A
#
# COMPACT_ATOMS: atom_id res chain seq x y z
N MET A 1 -34.65 40.40 53.02
CA MET A 1 -33.54 39.54 52.57
C MET A 1 -32.31 39.91 53.39
N ASN A 2 -31.83 39.01 54.26
CA ASN A 2 -30.85 39.36 55.30
C ASN A 2 -29.51 39.79 54.66
N PHE A 3 -28.98 40.95 55.07
CA PHE A 3 -27.73 41.55 54.58
C PHE A 3 -26.53 40.57 54.62
N TRP A 4 -26.51 39.69 55.62
CA TRP A 4 -25.54 38.60 55.78
C TRP A 4 -25.57 37.56 54.65
N LEU A 5 -26.74 37.29 54.08
CA LEU A 5 -26.90 36.37 52.96
C LEU A 5 -26.29 36.93 51.68
N VAL A 6 -26.37 38.26 51.49
CA VAL A 6 -25.78 38.95 50.33
C VAL A 6 -24.25 38.94 50.42
N ILE A 7 -23.68 39.12 51.61
CA ILE A 7 -22.22 39.08 51.82
C ILE A 7 -21.67 37.66 51.60
N ILE A 8 -22.37 36.64 52.10
CA ILE A 8 -21.98 35.24 51.89
C ILE A 8 -22.03 34.89 50.39
N LEU A 9 -23.09 35.27 49.68
CA LEU A 9 -23.19 35.08 48.23
C LEU A 9 -22.10 35.85 47.47
N ALA A 10 -21.80 37.08 47.87
CA ALA A 10 -20.76 37.91 47.24
C ALA A 10 -19.34 37.37 47.46
N LEU A 11 -19.10 36.58 48.51
CA LEU A 11 -17.80 35.92 48.78
C LEU A 11 -17.68 34.53 48.13
N ILE A 12 -18.78 33.83 47.89
CA ILE A 12 -18.78 32.49 47.25
C ILE A 12 -18.66 32.58 45.72
N VAL A 13 -19.26 33.59 45.10
CA VAL A 13 -19.26 33.77 43.64
C VAL A 13 -17.84 33.98 43.06
N PRO A 14 -16.94 34.81 43.66
CA PRO A 14 -15.56 34.94 43.17
C PRO A 14 -14.77 33.64 43.30
N LEU A 15 -15.04 32.83 44.33
CA LEU A 15 -14.32 31.58 44.59
C LEU A 15 -14.68 30.48 43.58
N ALA A 16 -15.93 30.47 43.07
CA ALA A 16 -16.38 29.53 42.06
C ALA A 16 -15.94 29.91 40.62
N VAL A 17 -15.72 31.20 40.36
CA VAL A 17 -15.31 31.70 39.02
C VAL A 17 -13.79 31.65 38.83
N PHE A 18 -13.00 31.68 39.91
CA PHE A 18 -11.54 31.59 39.88
C PHE A 18 -10.97 30.19 40.10
N VAL A 19 -11.78 29.13 40.11
CA VAL A 19 -11.21 27.78 39.95
C VAL A 19 -10.71 27.72 38.50
N PRO A 20 -9.39 27.68 38.25
CA PRO A 20 -8.93 27.43 36.90
C PRO A 20 -9.45 26.03 36.59
N SER A 21 -10.42 25.95 35.68
CA SER A 21 -10.68 24.70 34.98
C SER A 21 -9.37 24.37 34.29
N ALA A 22 -8.51 23.61 34.96
CA ALA A 22 -7.39 22.94 34.36
C ALA A 22 -8.02 21.96 33.37
N VAL A 23 -8.34 22.49 32.19
CA VAL A 23 -8.68 21.69 31.02
C VAL A 23 -7.37 21.00 30.68
N PHE A 24 -7.12 19.86 31.33
CA PHE A 24 -6.13 18.92 30.85
C PHE A 24 -6.64 18.47 29.49
N ALA A 25 -6.13 19.10 28.42
CA ALA A 25 -6.27 18.54 27.10
C ALA A 25 -5.76 17.10 27.20
N GLU A 26 -6.62 16.12 26.90
CA GLU A 26 -6.16 14.74 26.77
C GLU A 26 -4.95 14.74 25.83
N LYS A 27 -3.85 14.12 26.28
CA LYS A 27 -2.63 14.06 25.49
C LYS A 27 -2.99 13.38 24.16
N GLY A 28 -3.04 14.15 23.08
CA GLY A 28 -3.56 13.69 21.79
C GLY A 28 -2.69 12.61 21.10
N SER A 29 -1.48 12.38 21.61
CA SER A 29 -0.55 11.36 21.12
C SER A 29 0.21 10.73 22.28
N PHE A 30 0.57 9.45 22.13
CA PHE A 30 1.43 8.75 23.08
C PHE A 30 2.90 9.21 23.01
N VAL A 31 3.32 9.85 21.91
CA VAL A 31 4.69 10.31 21.69
C VAL A 31 4.78 11.84 21.65
N ASP A 32 5.93 12.37 22.06
CA ASP A 32 6.20 13.82 22.06
C ASP A 32 6.85 14.31 20.75
N GLU A 33 7.55 13.43 20.03
CA GLU A 33 8.24 13.72 18.76
C GLU A 33 8.21 12.51 17.82
N VAL A 34 8.12 12.77 16.51
CA VAL A 34 8.30 11.76 15.46
C VAL A 34 9.39 12.24 14.50
N LYS A 35 10.45 11.44 14.31
CA LYS A 35 11.55 11.75 13.38
C LYS A 35 11.48 10.86 12.16
N PHE A 36 11.49 11.48 10.98
CA PHE A 36 11.63 10.77 9.72
C PHE A 36 13.10 10.77 9.31
N ILE A 37 13.68 9.57 9.22
CA ILE A 37 15.08 9.37 8.82
C ILE A 37 15.07 8.64 7.48
N GLN A 38 15.76 9.22 6.50
CA GLN A 38 15.88 8.64 5.17
C GLN A 38 17.16 7.82 5.07
N TYR A 39 17.00 6.56 4.68
CA TYR A 39 18.08 5.70 4.22
C TYR A 39 17.85 5.41 2.74
N LEU A 40 18.91 5.53 1.93
CA LEU A 40 18.86 5.17 0.51
C LEU A 40 19.01 3.67 0.28
N ASP A 41 19.63 2.97 1.23
CA ASP A 41 19.82 1.53 1.22
C ASP A 41 18.83 0.85 2.18
N GLU A 42 18.05 -0.07 1.64
CA GLU A 42 17.04 -0.83 2.40
C GLU A 42 17.68 -1.74 3.46
N ASN A 43 18.88 -2.30 3.21
CA ASN A 43 19.57 -3.14 4.21
C ASN A 43 19.87 -2.35 5.47
N THR A 44 20.43 -1.15 5.31
CA THR A 44 20.78 -0.29 6.44
C THR A 44 19.55 0.04 7.25
N ALA A 45 18.47 0.50 6.62
CA ALA A 45 17.22 0.84 7.32
C ALA A 45 16.66 -0.34 8.13
N PHE A 46 16.71 -1.54 7.54
CA PHE A 46 16.22 -2.76 8.17
C PHE A 46 17.06 -3.20 9.37
N GLU A 47 18.39 -3.14 9.29
CA GLU A 47 19.27 -3.45 10.42
C GLU A 47 19.18 -2.41 11.55
N GLU A 48 18.93 -1.14 11.24
CA GLU A 48 18.70 -0.11 12.26
C GLU A 48 17.44 -0.40 13.08
N VAL A 49 16.39 -0.97 12.48
CA VAL A 49 15.22 -1.45 13.23
C VAL A 49 15.59 -2.63 14.12
N ARG A 50 16.31 -3.63 13.57
CA ARG A 50 16.73 -4.81 14.34
C ARG A 50 17.59 -4.44 15.55
N ASN A 51 18.44 -3.42 15.41
CA ASN A 51 19.31 -2.95 16.47
C ASN A 51 18.62 -1.98 17.45
N GLY A 52 17.36 -1.62 17.21
CA GLY A 52 16.58 -0.73 18.08
C GLY A 52 16.90 0.76 17.93
N ASN A 53 17.61 1.15 16.87
CA ASN A 53 17.90 2.56 16.54
C ASN A 53 16.74 3.22 15.77
N LEU A 54 15.93 2.41 15.07
CA LEU A 54 14.68 2.83 14.45
C LEU A 54 13.52 2.03 15.05
N ASP A 55 12.43 2.71 15.40
CA ASP A 55 11.22 2.04 15.87
C ASP A 55 10.48 1.32 14.73
N ILE A 56 10.43 1.93 13.54
CA ILE A 56 9.66 1.44 12.40
C ILE A 56 10.41 1.69 11.09
N TYR A 57 10.55 0.65 10.26
CA TYR A 57 10.85 0.80 8.84
C TYR A 57 9.54 0.87 8.06
N TYR A 58 9.16 2.06 7.61
CA TYR A 58 7.86 2.33 6.97
C TYR A 58 7.88 2.05 5.45
N PHE A 59 8.27 0.84 5.07
CA PHE A 59 8.20 0.38 3.68
C PHE A 59 8.15 -1.15 3.60
N ARG A 60 7.93 -1.67 2.38
CA ARG A 60 7.96 -3.12 2.15
C ARG A 60 9.37 -3.65 2.35
N ILE A 61 9.46 -4.88 2.87
CA ILE A 61 10.70 -5.63 3.01
C ILE A 61 10.69 -6.75 1.97
N SER A 62 11.80 -6.98 1.30
CA SER A 62 11.92 -8.09 0.35
C SER A 62 11.72 -9.47 1.04
N SER A 63 11.00 -10.38 0.38
CA SER A 63 10.56 -11.65 0.99
C SER A 63 11.71 -12.58 1.40
N ASP A 64 12.81 -12.54 0.66
CA ASP A 64 14.04 -13.29 0.95
C ASP A 64 14.72 -12.86 2.26
N ARG A 65 14.45 -11.64 2.75
CA ARG A 65 15.02 -11.14 4.01
C ARG A 65 14.27 -11.59 5.24
N ILE A 66 13.09 -12.17 5.06
CA ILE A 66 12.23 -12.63 6.13
C ILE A 66 11.80 -14.07 5.88
N ASP A 67 12.57 -14.86 5.13
CA ASP A 67 12.16 -16.22 4.74
C ASP A 67 12.25 -17.21 5.92
N THR A 68 13.19 -17.00 6.85
CA THR A 68 13.47 -17.89 7.98
C THR A 68 13.09 -17.28 9.35
N ALA A 69 12.97 -18.13 10.37
CA ALA A 69 12.76 -17.69 11.75
C ALA A 69 13.95 -16.85 12.26
N LYS A 70 15.18 -17.25 11.92
CA LYS A 70 16.40 -16.52 12.28
C LYS A 70 16.43 -15.12 11.66
N ALA A 71 16.02 -14.98 10.40
CA ALA A 71 15.98 -13.67 9.74
C ALA A 71 14.95 -12.71 10.36
N ARG A 72 13.92 -13.24 11.02
CA ARG A 72 12.92 -12.46 11.76
C ARG A 72 13.30 -12.15 13.21
N GLU A 73 14.44 -12.63 13.70
CA GLU A 73 14.87 -12.36 15.07
C GLU A 73 15.14 -10.85 15.25
N GLY A 74 14.65 -10.30 16.38
CA GLY A 74 14.81 -8.88 16.73
C GLY A 74 13.89 -7.91 15.99
N ILE A 75 12.95 -8.38 15.18
CA ILE A 75 12.00 -7.54 14.44
C ILE A 75 10.59 -8.10 14.48
N GLN A 76 9.60 -7.20 14.40
CA GLN A 76 8.20 -7.57 14.18
C GLN A 76 7.81 -7.18 12.76
N VAL A 77 7.34 -8.15 11.98
CA VAL A 77 6.86 -7.94 10.61
C VAL A 77 5.34 -7.94 10.62
N PHE A 78 4.75 -6.93 9.97
CA PHE A 78 3.31 -6.83 9.79
C PHE A 78 2.97 -7.09 8.33
N GLU A 79 2.10 -8.07 8.10
CA GLU A 79 1.55 -8.31 6.77
C GLU A 79 0.44 -7.29 6.48
N SER A 80 0.54 -6.66 5.31
CA SER A 80 -0.47 -5.72 4.83
C SER A 80 -0.59 -5.83 3.32
N THR A 81 -1.79 -5.63 2.80
CA THR A 81 -2.02 -5.51 1.37
C THR A 81 -1.68 -4.09 0.93
N GLY A 82 -0.69 -3.92 0.07
CA GLY A 82 -0.32 -2.59 -0.42
C GLY A 82 0.46 -2.63 -1.73
N GLY A 83 0.16 -1.66 -2.59
CA GLY A 83 0.81 -1.50 -3.89
C GLY A 83 0.41 -2.53 -4.94
N SER A 84 0.87 -2.31 -6.16
CA SER A 84 0.75 -3.23 -7.29
C SER A 84 1.94 -3.07 -8.21
N TYR A 85 2.34 -4.15 -8.88
CA TYR A 85 3.30 -4.09 -9.97
C TYR A 85 2.54 -4.12 -11.28
N SER A 86 2.88 -3.20 -12.19
CA SER A 86 2.18 -3.05 -13.46
C SER A 86 3.20 -2.75 -14.55
N ILE A 87 2.97 -3.32 -15.74
CA ILE A 87 3.68 -2.94 -16.97
C ILE A 87 2.73 -2.04 -17.74
N LEU A 88 3.11 -0.78 -17.89
CA LEU A 88 2.36 0.20 -18.67
C LEU A 88 3.03 0.36 -20.03
N VAL A 89 2.24 0.28 -21.09
CA VAL A 89 2.69 0.51 -22.47
C VAL A 89 2.00 1.74 -23.03
N ASN A 90 2.70 2.49 -23.88
CA ASN A 90 2.15 3.69 -24.50
C ASN A 90 1.21 3.33 -25.67
N PRO A 91 -0.11 3.60 -25.58
CA PRO A 91 -1.05 3.28 -26.64
C PRO A 91 -1.11 4.33 -27.75
N ALA A 92 -0.34 5.43 -27.66
CA ALA A 92 -0.42 6.53 -28.60
C ALA A 92 0.01 6.11 -30.01
N VAL A 93 -0.75 6.56 -31.01
CA VAL A 93 -0.33 6.54 -32.41
C VAL A 93 0.76 7.59 -32.57
N SER A 94 1.84 7.23 -33.28
CA SER A 94 2.99 8.09 -33.54
C SER A 94 3.40 8.03 -35.01
N GLU A 95 4.24 8.97 -35.43
CA GLU A 95 4.81 8.99 -36.79
C GLU A 95 5.66 7.75 -37.08
N THR A 96 6.43 7.30 -36.09
CA THR A 96 7.11 6.01 -36.12
C THR A 96 6.15 4.90 -35.72
N PHE A 97 6.27 3.73 -36.35
CA PHE A 97 5.48 2.56 -36.00
C PHE A 97 5.59 2.22 -34.50
N ASN A 98 4.44 2.15 -33.82
CA ASN A 98 4.31 1.75 -32.43
C ASN A 98 3.37 0.52 -32.35
N PRO A 99 3.87 -0.69 -32.04
CA PRO A 99 3.03 -1.88 -31.97
C PRO A 99 1.99 -1.80 -30.84
N PHE A 100 2.26 -1.04 -29.78
CA PHE A 100 1.33 -0.87 -28.67
C PHE A 100 0.18 0.09 -28.98
N SER A 101 0.20 0.78 -30.13
CA SER A 101 -1.00 1.49 -30.60
C SER A 101 -2.14 0.53 -30.98
N ILE A 102 -1.80 -0.72 -31.35
CA ILE A 102 -2.75 -1.79 -31.68
C ILE A 102 -3.29 -2.41 -30.39
N THR A 103 -4.62 -2.35 -30.20
CA THR A 103 -5.28 -2.88 -29.01
C THR A 103 -5.00 -4.36 -28.80
N ASP A 104 -5.13 -5.17 -29.85
CA ASP A 104 -4.94 -6.63 -29.75
C ASP A 104 -3.51 -7.02 -29.38
N VAL A 105 -2.51 -6.25 -29.80
CA VAL A 105 -1.11 -6.42 -29.35
C VAL A 105 -0.98 -6.11 -27.85
N ARG A 106 -1.64 -5.08 -27.34
CA ARG A 106 -1.66 -4.80 -25.89
C ARG A 106 -2.38 -5.91 -25.11
N PHE A 107 -3.47 -6.46 -25.65
CA PHE A 107 -4.15 -7.62 -25.04
C PHE A 107 -3.26 -8.86 -25.05
N ALA A 108 -2.51 -9.10 -26.13
CA ALA A 108 -1.57 -10.22 -26.26
C ALA A 108 -0.53 -10.25 -25.12
N LEU A 109 -0.09 -9.07 -24.63
CA LEU A 109 0.83 -8.98 -23.49
C LEU A 109 0.31 -9.68 -22.24
N ASN A 110 -1.01 -9.69 -21.99
CA ASN A 110 -1.57 -10.34 -20.82
C ASN A 110 -1.37 -11.85 -20.82
N TYR A 111 -1.22 -12.46 -22.01
CA TYR A 111 -0.90 -13.88 -22.17
C TYR A 111 0.61 -14.16 -22.15
N LEU A 112 1.47 -13.14 -22.28
CA LEU A 112 2.94 -13.28 -22.17
C LEU A 112 3.46 -13.18 -20.73
N VAL A 113 2.70 -12.56 -19.81
CA VAL A 113 3.15 -12.37 -18.43
C VAL A 113 2.75 -13.56 -17.56
N ASP A 114 3.73 -14.36 -17.15
CA ASP A 114 3.53 -15.40 -16.13
C ASP A 114 3.45 -14.78 -14.72
N ARG A 115 2.23 -14.39 -14.35
CA ARG A 115 1.94 -13.81 -13.03
C ARG A 115 2.15 -14.80 -11.89
N LYS A 116 1.99 -16.11 -12.13
CA LYS A 116 2.18 -17.13 -11.10
C LYS A 116 3.66 -17.28 -10.79
N LEU A 117 4.51 -17.30 -11.82
CA LEU A 117 5.96 -17.27 -11.64
C LEU A 117 6.40 -16.02 -10.87
N ILE A 118 5.89 -14.83 -11.23
CA ILE A 118 6.23 -13.60 -10.50
C ILE A 118 5.86 -13.72 -9.02
N VAL A 119 4.62 -14.13 -8.71
CA VAL A 119 4.15 -14.22 -7.32
C VAL A 119 4.91 -15.29 -6.54
N ASN A 120 5.04 -16.50 -7.09
CA ASN A 120 5.56 -17.64 -6.35
C ASN A 120 7.09 -17.62 -6.25
N GLU A 121 7.77 -17.34 -7.35
CA GLU A 121 9.23 -17.46 -7.45
C GLU A 121 9.94 -16.14 -7.13
N LEU A 122 9.45 -15.00 -7.63
CA LEU A 122 10.17 -13.73 -7.49
C LEU A 122 9.88 -13.00 -6.18
N ILE A 123 8.67 -13.14 -5.63
CA ILE A 123 8.28 -12.49 -4.36
C ILE A 123 7.88 -13.50 -3.28
N GLY A 124 8.29 -14.76 -3.41
CA GLY A 124 8.17 -15.78 -2.37
C GLY A 124 6.74 -16.05 -1.89
N GLY A 125 5.73 -15.85 -2.74
CA GLY A 125 4.31 -15.99 -2.41
C GLY A 125 3.67 -14.76 -1.73
N TYR A 126 4.44 -13.70 -1.46
CA TYR A 126 3.94 -12.45 -0.85
C TYR A 126 3.25 -11.54 -1.86
N GLY A 127 2.20 -12.06 -2.49
CA GLY A 127 1.38 -11.29 -3.41
C GLY A 127 0.15 -12.06 -3.89
N ARG A 128 -0.61 -11.43 -4.77
CA ARG A 128 -1.73 -12.04 -5.49
C ARG A 128 -1.66 -11.65 -6.96
N THR A 129 -2.00 -12.58 -7.83
CA THR A 129 -2.07 -12.32 -9.27
C THR A 129 -3.21 -11.36 -9.56
N MET A 130 -2.95 -10.32 -10.34
CA MET A 130 -3.95 -9.32 -10.75
C MET A 130 -3.94 -9.14 -12.27
N ILE A 131 -5.12 -9.00 -12.86
CA ILE A 131 -5.33 -8.71 -14.29
C ILE A 131 -6.00 -7.36 -14.53
N SER A 132 -6.31 -6.62 -13.46
CA SER A 132 -6.96 -5.32 -13.47
C SER A 132 -6.39 -4.44 -12.35
N ASN A 133 -6.64 -3.14 -12.43
CA ASN A 133 -6.32 -2.18 -11.37
C ASN A 133 -7.15 -2.44 -10.10
N TYR A 134 -8.32 -3.04 -10.24
CA TYR A 134 -9.09 -3.56 -9.11
C TYR A 134 -8.77 -5.05 -8.95
N GLY A 135 -8.24 -5.41 -7.78
CA GLY A 135 -7.99 -6.80 -7.40
C GLY A 135 -8.98 -7.28 -6.35
N PRO A 136 -8.88 -8.56 -5.92
CA PRO A 136 -9.78 -9.18 -4.94
C PRO A 136 -9.95 -8.45 -3.60
N PHE A 137 -9.04 -7.53 -3.26
CA PHE A 137 -9.09 -6.71 -2.06
C PHE A 137 -9.86 -5.39 -2.24
N SER A 138 -10.28 -5.06 -3.46
CA SER A 138 -11.12 -3.89 -3.74
C SER A 138 -12.60 -4.24 -3.59
N ALA A 139 -13.36 -3.37 -2.93
CA ALA A 139 -14.81 -3.50 -2.80
C ALA A 139 -15.52 -3.57 -4.18
N ASP A 140 -14.95 -2.92 -5.18
CA ASP A 140 -15.54 -2.83 -6.53
C ASP A 140 -15.22 -4.06 -7.40
N TYR A 141 -14.33 -4.94 -6.95
CA TYR A 141 -13.88 -6.09 -7.74
C TYR A 141 -15.03 -7.02 -8.14
N ILE A 142 -16.01 -7.20 -7.24
CA ILE A 142 -17.16 -8.07 -7.48
C ILE A 142 -18.03 -7.59 -8.66
N TYR A 143 -18.01 -6.29 -8.98
CA TYR A 143 -18.82 -5.74 -10.06
C TYR A 143 -18.19 -5.93 -11.44
N ILE A 144 -16.91 -6.27 -11.51
CA ILE A 144 -16.16 -6.39 -12.77
C ILE A 144 -15.60 -7.79 -13.01
N ILE A 145 -15.78 -8.73 -12.07
CA ILE A 145 -15.13 -10.03 -12.12
C ILE A 145 -15.53 -10.83 -13.36
N ASP A 146 -16.82 -10.81 -13.74
CA ASP A 146 -17.34 -11.53 -14.91
C ASP A 146 -16.69 -11.02 -16.22
N ASP A 147 -16.57 -9.70 -16.36
CA ASP A 147 -15.92 -9.08 -17.52
C ASP A 147 -14.45 -9.48 -17.57
N LEU A 148 -13.76 -9.46 -16.43
CA LEU A 148 -12.35 -9.83 -16.33
C LEU A 148 -12.11 -11.31 -16.66
N GLU A 149 -12.98 -12.20 -16.20
CA GLU A 149 -12.88 -13.64 -16.46
C GLU A 149 -13.13 -13.99 -17.92
N SER A 150 -13.96 -13.21 -18.64
CA SER A 150 -14.24 -13.40 -20.07
C SER A 150 -13.00 -13.30 -20.97
N PHE A 151 -11.96 -12.58 -20.53
CA PHE A 151 -10.70 -12.47 -21.27
C PHE A 151 -9.85 -13.75 -21.20
N HIS A 152 -10.13 -14.61 -20.22
CA HIS A 152 -9.37 -15.84 -19.95
C HIS A 152 -7.86 -15.64 -19.88
N PHE A 153 -7.42 -14.49 -19.36
CA PHE A 153 -6.01 -14.15 -19.25
C PHE A 153 -5.25 -15.15 -18.39
N ASN A 154 -4.44 -15.96 -19.05
CA ASN A 154 -3.54 -16.93 -18.48
C ASN A 154 -2.23 -16.92 -19.29
N TYR A 155 -1.13 -17.34 -18.68
CA TYR A 155 0.14 -17.45 -19.39
C TYR A 155 0.00 -18.42 -20.57
N ASN A 156 0.05 -17.89 -21.79
CA ASN A 156 -0.08 -18.60 -23.04
C ASN A 156 0.70 -17.88 -24.15
N PRO A 157 2.04 -18.06 -24.21
CA PRO A 157 2.89 -17.43 -25.22
C PRO A 157 2.55 -17.81 -26.66
N VAL A 158 2.02 -19.02 -26.87
CA VAL A 158 1.62 -19.48 -28.21
C VAL A 158 0.45 -18.65 -28.75
N LEU A 159 -0.57 -18.43 -27.91
CA LEU A 159 -1.70 -17.57 -28.25
C LEU A 159 -1.26 -16.12 -28.47
N ALA A 160 -0.42 -15.59 -27.58
CA ALA A 160 0.12 -14.24 -27.73
C ALA A 160 0.86 -14.06 -29.05
N ASN A 161 1.75 -15.00 -29.39
CA ASN A 161 2.50 -14.96 -30.64
C ASN A 161 1.55 -15.00 -31.85
N LYS A 162 0.54 -15.86 -31.82
CA LYS A 162 -0.47 -15.93 -32.89
C LYS A 162 -1.18 -14.58 -33.10
N ILE A 163 -1.62 -13.93 -32.02
CA ILE A 163 -2.29 -12.62 -32.08
C ILE A 163 -1.33 -11.57 -32.64
N ILE A 164 -0.12 -11.48 -32.09
CA ILE A 164 0.88 -10.49 -32.50
C ILE A 164 1.25 -10.66 -33.97
N THR A 165 1.60 -11.87 -34.42
CA THR A 165 1.93 -12.14 -35.82
C THR A 165 0.77 -11.78 -36.74
N HIS A 166 -0.45 -12.17 -36.38
CA HIS A 166 -1.64 -11.83 -37.17
C HIS A 166 -1.81 -10.30 -37.30
N GLU A 167 -1.67 -9.53 -36.23
CA GLU A 167 -1.83 -8.07 -36.30
C GLU A 167 -0.70 -7.36 -37.04
N LEU A 168 0.52 -7.90 -37.01
CA LEU A 168 1.69 -7.28 -37.64
C LEU A 168 1.86 -7.64 -39.12
N GLU A 169 1.22 -8.72 -39.59
CA GLU A 169 1.27 -9.18 -40.98
C GLU A 169 0.02 -8.82 -41.80
N LYS A 170 -0.96 -8.13 -41.19
CA LYS A 170 -2.09 -7.51 -41.90
C LYS A 170 -1.62 -6.41 -42.85
#